data_AF-A0A0N4YWL6-F1
#
_entry.id   AF-A0A0N4YWL6-F1
#
_cell.length_a   1.000
_cell.length_b   1.000
_cell.length_c   1.000
_cell.angle_alpha   90.00
_cell.angle_beta   90.00
_cell.angle_gamma   90.00
#
_symmetry.space_group_name_H-M   'P 1'
#
loop_
_entity.id
_entity.type
_entity.pdbx_description
1 polymer ?
#
loop_
_entity_poly.entity_id
_entity_poly.type
_entity_poly.pdbx_seq_one_letter_code
_entity_poly.pdbx_strand_id
1 'polypeptide(L)'
;MVEEREKDKNDIFEVFEALTTLTKDDLSESVKAVKAAKILGKSLEEVLAWNVDLYLKYRGFRAQTMEYSKEEKGVLHELLRIAFDVLLSGLPDDTASNQIEQAFRNGGQGLCAKHPRLPSE
;
A
#
# COMPACT_ATOMS: atom_id res chain seq x y z
N MET A 1 -29.74 -9.45 22.42
CA MET A 1 -29.59 -9.60 20.95
C MET A 1 -28.16 -9.24 20.64
N VAL A 2 -27.49 -10.13 19.93
CA VAL A 2 -26.04 -10.11 19.67
C VAL A 2 -25.71 -8.90 18.81
N GLU A 3 -24.64 -8.19 19.20
CA GLU A 3 -24.06 -7.02 18.51
C GLU A 3 -24.02 -7.26 16.99
N GLU A 4 -24.64 -6.35 16.23
CA GLU A 4 -24.47 -6.27 14.78
C GLU A 4 -23.00 -5.98 14.52
N ARG A 5 -22.33 -6.95 13.88
CA ARG A 5 -20.90 -6.89 13.55
C ARG A 5 -20.62 -5.64 12.73
N GLU A 6 -19.69 -4.81 13.21
CA GLU A 6 -19.01 -3.79 12.41
C GLU A 6 -18.43 -4.47 11.16
N LYS A 7 -19.09 -4.28 10.02
CA LYS A 7 -18.66 -4.80 8.72
C LYS A 7 -17.71 -3.81 8.06
N ASP A 8 -16.55 -4.36 7.71
CA ASP A 8 -15.62 -3.93 6.66
C ASP A 8 -14.82 -2.65 6.91
N LYS A 9 -13.94 -2.68 7.93
CA LYS A 9 -12.73 -1.85 7.89
C LYS A 9 -11.68 -2.56 7.04
N ASN A 10 -11.32 -1.98 5.89
CA ASN A 10 -10.18 -2.45 5.11
C ASN A 10 -8.89 -2.01 5.80
N ASP A 11 -8.11 -2.94 6.34
CA ASP A 11 -6.75 -2.62 6.78
C ASP A 11 -5.87 -2.40 5.54
N ILE A 12 -5.29 -1.20 5.44
CA ILE A 12 -4.42 -0.83 4.33
C ILE A 12 -3.23 -1.78 4.17
N PHE A 13 -2.70 -2.31 5.26
CA PHE A 13 -1.54 -3.19 5.22
C PHE A 13 -1.91 -4.57 4.71
N GLU A 14 -3.07 -5.11 5.10
CA GLU A 14 -3.59 -6.37 4.58
C GLU A 14 -3.89 -6.26 3.07
N VAL A 15 -4.50 -5.15 2.65
CA VAL A 15 -4.76 -4.87 1.23
C VAL A 15 -3.46 -4.77 0.45
N PHE A 16 -2.46 -4.05 0.96
CA PHE A 16 -1.19 -3.83 0.26
C PHE A 16 -0.35 -5.11 0.17
N GLU A 17 -0.34 -5.92 1.23
CA GLU A 17 0.37 -7.20 1.29
C GLU A 17 -0.21 -8.19 0.29
N ALA A 18 -1.55 -8.28 0.20
CA ALA A 18 -2.26 -9.10 -0.77
C ALA A 18 -1.93 -8.75 -2.24
N LEU A 19 -1.52 -7.51 -2.50
CA LEU A 19 -1.24 -6.99 -3.84
C LEU A 19 0.25 -7.06 -4.24
N THR A 20 1.16 -6.93 -3.27
CA THR A 20 2.55 -6.53 -3.56
C THR A 20 3.63 -7.34 -2.83
N THR A 21 3.24 -8.28 -1.96
CA THR A 21 4.15 -9.03 -1.05
C THR A 21 4.89 -8.16 -0.03
N LEU A 22 4.67 -6.84 -0.03
CA LEU A 22 5.22 -5.91 0.94
C LEU A 22 4.36 -5.90 2.20
N THR A 23 4.99 -6.21 3.32
CA THR A 23 4.36 -6.19 4.64
C THR A 23 4.29 -4.77 5.20
N LYS A 24 3.55 -4.59 6.29
CA LYS A 24 3.56 -3.37 7.10
C LYS A 24 4.98 -2.94 7.51
N ASP A 25 5.82 -3.90 7.90
CA ASP A 25 7.20 -3.64 8.32
C ASP A 25 8.05 -3.17 7.14
N ASP A 26 7.89 -3.77 5.95
CA ASP A 26 8.58 -3.34 4.74
C ASP A 26 8.20 -1.89 4.35
N LEU A 27 6.92 -1.54 4.49
CA LEU A 27 6.43 -0.18 4.24
C LEU A 27 6.96 0.82 5.28
N SER A 28 7.00 0.42 6.56
CA SER A 28 7.57 1.22 7.64
C SER A 28 9.07 1.50 7.42
N GLU A 29 9.84 0.47 7.06
CA GLU A 29 11.25 0.62 6.70
C GLU A 29 11.45 1.46 5.44
N SER A 30 10.56 1.33 4.45
CA SER A 30 10.56 2.17 3.25
C SER A 30 10.34 3.65 3.59
N VAL A 31 9.43 3.96 4.51
CA VAL A 31 9.22 5.33 5.01
C VAL A 31 10.49 5.87 5.68
N LYS A 32 11.18 5.06 6.49
CA LYS A 32 12.47 5.43 7.11
C LYS A 32 13.54 5.66 6.05
N ALA A 33 13.62 4.79 5.03
CA ALA A 33 14.56 4.91 3.93
C ALA A 33 14.34 6.20 3.12
N VAL A 34 13.08 6.59 2.85
CA VAL A 34 12.75 7.87 2.20
C VAL A 34 13.25 9.06 3.03
N LYS A 35 13.02 9.04 4.35
CA LYS A 35 13.52 10.10 5.25
C LYS A 35 15.05 10.15 5.27
N ALA A 36 15.71 8.99 5.37
CA ALA A 36 17.16 8.90 5.39
C ALA A 36 17.78 9.35 4.06
N ALA A 37 17.21 8.95 2.92
CA ALA A 37 17.65 9.40 1.59
C ALA A 37 17.66 10.93 1.48
N LYS A 38 16.59 11.58 1.96
CA LYS A 38 16.51 13.04 2.02
C LYS A 38 17.57 13.67 2.93
N ILE A 39 17.80 13.12 4.12
CA ILE A 39 18.80 13.64 5.08
C ILE A 39 20.22 13.49 4.53
N LEU A 40 20.50 12.38 3.85
CA LEU A 40 21.83 12.01 3.38
C LEU A 40 22.16 12.56 1.98
N GLY A 41 21.19 13.13 1.27
CA GLY A 41 21.35 13.55 -0.11
C GLY A 41 21.59 12.37 -1.07
N LYS A 42 21.08 11.18 -0.74
CA LYS A 42 21.20 9.96 -1.54
C LYS A 42 19.88 9.63 -2.22
N SER A 43 19.94 8.80 -3.26
CA SER A 43 18.73 8.23 -3.83
C SER A 43 18.07 7.23 -2.86
N LEU A 44 16.75 7.05 -3.00
CA LEU A 44 16.03 6.03 -2.25
C LEU A 44 16.63 4.64 -2.50
N GLU A 45 17.04 4.34 -3.73
CA GLU A 45 17.61 3.05 -4.10
C GLU A 45 18.93 2.77 -3.36
N GLU A 46 19.81 3.77 -3.25
CA GLU A 46 21.06 3.65 -2.48
C GLU A 46 20.83 3.40 -0.99
N VAL A 47 19.79 4.01 -0.41
CA VAL A 47 19.46 3.80 1.01
C VAL A 47 18.78 2.46 1.23
N LEU A 48 17.88 2.05 0.32
CA LEU A 48 17.28 0.72 0.37
C LEU A 48 18.34 -0.37 0.24
N ALA A 49 19.38 -0.17 -0.57
CA ALA A 49 20.47 -1.12 -0.74
C ALA A 49 21.28 -1.40 0.55
N TRP A 50 21.12 -0.59 1.60
CA TRP A 50 21.70 -0.87 2.93
C TRP A 50 20.97 -2.02 3.65
N ASN A 51 19.73 -2.30 3.23
CA ASN A 51 18.95 -3.46 3.65
C ASN A 51 18.66 -4.31 2.40
N VAL A 52 19.49 -5.34 2.18
CA VAL A 52 19.42 -6.19 0.98
C VAL A 52 18.03 -6.82 0.80
N ASP A 53 17.40 -7.27 1.88
CA ASP A 53 16.09 -7.92 1.81
C ASP A 53 14.99 -6.94 1.36
N LEU A 54 14.97 -5.74 1.96
CA LEU A 54 14.03 -4.69 1.58
C LEU A 54 14.27 -4.21 0.14
N TYR A 55 15.54 -4.09 -0.27
CA TYR A 55 15.91 -3.74 -1.64
C TYR A 55 15.38 -4.75 -2.65
N LEU A 56 15.55 -6.05 -2.39
CA LEU A 56 15.06 -7.12 -3.28
C LEU A 56 13.54 -7.11 -3.39
N LYS A 57 12.83 -6.96 -2.27
CA LYS A 57 11.35 -6.83 -2.26
C LYS A 57 10.89 -5.60 -3.04
N TYR A 58 11.52 -4.45 -2.83
CA TYR A 58 11.19 -3.22 -3.55
C TYR A 58 11.44 -3.33 -5.06
N ARG A 59 12.53 -4.00 -5.45
CA ARG A 59 12.81 -4.31 -6.86
C ARG A 59 11.76 -5.24 -7.46
N GLY A 60 11.34 -6.27 -6.71
CA GLY A 60 10.25 -7.18 -7.09
C GLY A 60 8.94 -6.44 -7.28
N PHE A 61 8.55 -5.60 -6.31
CA PHE A 61 7.39 -4.73 -6.41
C PHE A 61 7.46 -3.81 -7.63
N ARG A 62 8.61 -3.14 -7.87
CA ARG A 62 8.80 -2.29 -9.04
C ARG A 62 8.65 -3.07 -10.36
N ALA A 63 9.17 -4.28 -10.44
CA ALA A 63 9.01 -5.13 -11.62
C ALA A 63 7.53 -5.54 -11.81
N GLN A 64 6.85 -5.97 -10.75
CA GLN A 64 5.43 -6.32 -10.77
C GLN A 64 4.57 -5.13 -11.22
N THR A 65 4.86 -3.93 -10.70
CA THR A 65 4.14 -2.72 -11.11
C THR A 65 4.35 -2.33 -12.56
N MET A 66 5.45 -2.71 -13.22
CA MET A 66 5.64 -2.39 -14.64
C MET A 66 4.59 -3.08 -15.53
N GLU A 67 4.16 -4.28 -15.15
CA GLU A 67 3.16 -5.10 -15.84
C GLU A 67 1.73 -4.56 -15.72
N TYR A 68 1.49 -3.64 -14.79
CA TYR A 68 0.17 -3.06 -14.55
C TYR A 68 -0.21 -1.98 -15.55
N SER A 69 -1.52 -1.87 -15.80
CA SER A 69 -2.10 -0.77 -16.57
C SER A 69 -1.86 0.58 -15.88
N LYS A 70 -2.10 1.67 -16.59
CA LYS A 70 -1.97 3.02 -16.01
C LYS A 70 -2.94 3.21 -14.84
N GLU A 71 -4.15 2.70 -14.98
CA GLU A 71 -5.21 2.77 -13.97
C GLU A 71 -4.83 1.94 -12.74
N GLU A 72 -4.29 0.74 -12.95
CA GLU A 72 -3.83 -0.14 -11.87
C GLU A 72 -2.65 0.46 -11.09
N LYS A 73 -1.69 1.07 -11.80
CA LYS A 73 -0.62 1.86 -11.18
C LYS A 73 -1.16 3.02 -10.35
N GLY A 74 -2.26 3.64 -10.79
CA GLY A 74 -2.96 4.69 -10.05
C GLY A 74 -3.50 4.21 -8.71
N VAL A 75 -4.15 3.04 -8.69
CA VAL A 75 -4.64 2.42 -7.43
C VAL A 75 -3.49 2.18 -6.47
N LEU A 76 -2.42 1.54 -6.93
CA LEU A 76 -1.28 1.22 -6.06
C LEU A 76 -0.60 2.46 -5.50
N HIS A 77 -0.54 3.53 -6.29
CA HIS A 77 0.00 4.81 -5.80
C HIS A 77 -0.87 5.39 -4.69
N GLU A 78 -2.21 5.37 -4.84
CA GLU A 78 -3.12 5.82 -3.79
C GLU A 78 -3.04 4.93 -2.54
N LEU A 79 -2.99 3.61 -2.69
CA LEU A 79 -2.83 2.69 -1.55
C LEU A 79 -1.50 2.93 -0.82
N LEU A 80 -0.42 3.17 -1.55
CA LEU A 80 0.88 3.49 -0.96
C LEU A 80 0.83 4.82 -0.19
N ARG A 81 0.15 5.82 -0.75
CA ARG A 81 -0.08 7.11 -0.07
C ARG A 81 -0.86 6.92 1.23
N ILE A 82 -1.97 6.17 1.20
CA ILE A 82 -2.80 5.88 2.38
C ILE A 82 -1.95 5.17 3.45
N ALA A 83 -1.17 4.16 3.06
CA ALA A 83 -0.29 3.44 3.99
C ALA A 83 0.72 4.38 4.65
N PHE A 84 1.29 5.31 3.89
CA PHE A 84 2.20 6.33 4.41
C PHE A 84 1.49 7.29 5.36
N ASP A 85 0.26 7.73 5.04
CA ASP A 85 -0.53 8.61 5.91
C ASP A 85 -0.89 7.92 7.24
N VAL A 86 -1.21 6.62 7.21
CA VAL A 86 -1.39 5.81 8.43
C VAL A 86 -0.10 5.77 9.25
N LEU A 87 1.04 5.45 8.61
CA LEU A 87 2.33 5.31 9.30
C LEU A 87 2.92 6.63 9.82
N LEU A 88 2.69 7.74 9.13
CA LEU A 88 3.32 9.03 9.43
C LEU A 88 2.43 9.97 10.24
N SER A 89 1.15 10.00 9.91
CA SER A 89 0.20 11.00 10.41
C SER A 89 -0.82 10.40 11.37
N GLY A 90 -0.83 9.07 11.54
CA GLY A 90 -1.82 8.38 12.37
C GLY A 90 -3.24 8.53 11.82
N LEU A 91 -3.39 8.45 10.49
CA LEU A 91 -4.68 8.54 9.83
C LEU A 91 -5.66 7.52 10.45
N PRO A 92 -6.87 7.94 10.89
CA PRO A 92 -7.82 7.02 11.51
C PRO A 92 -8.26 5.91 10.56
N ASP A 93 -8.46 4.70 11.10
CA ASP A 93 -8.80 3.50 10.32
C ASP A 93 -10.05 3.69 9.44
N ASP A 94 -11.09 4.37 9.93
CA ASP A 94 -12.31 4.63 9.15
C ASP A 94 -12.03 5.55 7.96
N THR A 95 -11.11 6.50 8.14
CA THR A 95 -10.71 7.41 7.06
C THR A 95 -9.82 6.69 6.05
N ALA A 96 -8.91 5.82 6.51
CA ALA A 96 -8.10 4.98 5.65
C ALA A 96 -8.99 4.03 4.83
N SER A 97 -9.93 3.33 5.46
CA SER A 97 -10.87 2.41 4.80
C SER A 97 -11.66 3.11 3.69
N ASN A 98 -12.21 4.30 3.97
CA ASN A 98 -12.92 5.10 2.97
C ASN A 98 -12.04 5.49 1.77
N GLN A 99 -10.78 5.85 2.01
CA GLN A 99 -9.86 6.21 0.92
C GLN A 99 -9.44 4.99 0.09
N ILE A 100 -9.31 3.82 0.72
CA ILE A 100 -9.05 2.55 0.02
C ILE A 100 -10.18 2.24 -0.95
N GLU A 101 -11.44 2.31 -0.48
CA GLU A 101 -12.59 2.09 -1.35
C GLU A 101 -12.63 3.06 -2.54
N GLN A 102 -12.34 4.34 -2.29
CA GLN A 102 -12.30 5.35 -3.34
C GLN A 102 -11.20 5.07 -4.38
N ALA A 103 -10.02 4.62 -3.94
CA ALA A 103 -8.94 4.24 -4.84
C ALA A 103 -9.39 3.11 -5.79
N PHE A 104 -10.06 2.09 -5.28
CA PHE A 104 -10.58 0.98 -6.08
C PHE A 104 -11.75 1.36 -6.99
N ARG A 105 -12.63 2.27 -6.56
CA ARG A 105 -13.73 2.78 -7.41
C ARG A 105 -13.21 3.55 -8.63
N ASN A 106 -12.10 4.27 -8.47
CA ASN A 106 -11.56 5.17 -9.49
C ASN A 106 -10.52 4.50 -10.41
N GLY A 107 -9.93 3.37 -10.03
CA GLY A 107 -8.79 2.77 -10.71
C GLY A 107 -9.08 1.67 -11.73
N GLY A 108 -10.32 1.57 -12.22
CA GLY A 108 -10.69 0.63 -13.28
C GLY A 108 -10.84 -0.83 -12.82
N GLN A 109 -11.59 -1.61 -13.58
CA GLN A 109 -12.02 -2.97 -13.21
C GLN A 109 -10.87 -4.01 -13.09
N GLY A 110 -9.64 -3.71 -13.53
CA GLY A 110 -8.54 -4.67 -13.64
C GLY A 110 -8.02 -5.23 -12.30
N LEU A 111 -7.75 -4.36 -11.31
CA LEU A 111 -7.34 -4.77 -9.96
C LEU A 111 -8.52 -5.27 -9.12
N CYS A 112 -9.70 -4.65 -9.28
CA CYS A 112 -10.95 -5.06 -8.62
C CYS A 112 -11.49 -6.42 -9.10
N ALA A 113 -11.10 -6.89 -10.30
CA ALA A 113 -11.51 -8.19 -10.81
C ALA A 113 -10.61 -9.34 -10.32
N LYS A 114 -9.33 -9.07 -10.01
CA LYS A 114 -8.38 -10.05 -9.44
C LYS A 114 -8.52 -10.20 -7.93
N HIS A 115 -8.94 -9.14 -7.25
CA HIS A 115 -9.31 -9.14 -5.84
C HIS A 115 -10.80 -8.83 -5.78
N PRO A 116 -11.69 -9.85 -5.87
CA PRO A 116 -13.11 -9.62 -5.79
C PRO A 116 -13.37 -8.81 -4.54
N ARG A 117 -14.12 -7.70 -4.69
CA ARG A 117 -14.63 -6.89 -3.59
C ARG A 117 -14.94 -7.84 -2.44
N LEU A 118 -14.28 -7.64 -1.30
CA LEU A 118 -14.66 -8.30 -0.06
C LEU A 118 -16.19 -8.28 0.01
N PRO A 119 -16.83 -9.43 0.23
CA PRO A 119 -18.26 -9.56 0.05
C PRO A 119 -18.97 -8.52 0.92
N SER A 120 -19.57 -7.53 0.27
CA SER A 120 -20.50 -6.62 0.91
C SER A 120 -21.70 -7.47 1.29
N GLU A 121 -21.80 -7.80 2.56
CA GLU A 121 -22.89 -8.59 3.10
C GLU A 121 -23.84 -7.67 3.87
#